data_AF-A0A942UQU1-F1
#
_entry.id   AF-A0A942UQU1-F1
#
_cell.length_a   1.000
_cell.length_b   1.000
_cell.length_c   1.000
_cell.angle_alpha   90.00
_cell.angle_beta   90.00
_cell.angle_gamma   90.00
#
_symmetry.space_group_name_H-M   'P 1'
#
loop_
_entity.id
_entity.type
_entity.pdbx_description
1 polymer ?
#
loop_
_entity_poly.entity_id
_entity_poly.type
_entity_poly.pdbx_seq_one_letter_code
_entity_poly.pdbx_strand_id
1 'polypeptide(L)'
;MFKGEKTFESERTVKYFYEKSYQKTNNLIIIFSAMPAKGKMPGYNFVSTLKEFDCNKLFILDDFGCRGSYYLCENKDFSIERSVISLINFIIKENKIDKVITCGSSKGGYAALYYGIKYGFSNIIAGSPQYLLGEYLINQAKEGAIAKFMSGAIEKEDYEFLNGIMADMISNSPNKPRVFIHLGKGEANYHKHVKPLMKKLDEEQIDYQLDLGDYSKHSDVAKFFPPILKEKVRETLGYPLLKLEKSLEGRHPLNKTYEFKAKTDSTNKLAWYVYYNGEKIISSKYSFDRSFTLSFDKKGKYQVKVFAINENDFKVSIKSNIIEIV
;
A
#
# COMPACT_ATOMS: atom_id res chain seq x y z
N MET A 1 -12.55 16.69 -4.51
CA MET A 1 -11.10 16.71 -4.82
C MET A 1 -10.34 16.32 -3.56
N PHE A 2 -9.36 15.41 -3.66
CA PHE A 2 -8.56 14.99 -2.50
C PHE A 2 -7.57 16.10 -2.12
N LYS A 3 -7.39 16.38 -0.82
CA LYS A 3 -6.50 17.46 -0.36
C LYS A 3 -5.05 17.14 -0.73
N GLY A 4 -4.40 18.04 -1.48
CA GLY A 4 -3.00 17.86 -1.92
C GLY A 4 -2.84 17.09 -3.23
N GLU A 5 -3.94 16.75 -3.90
CA GLU A 5 -3.92 16.21 -5.27
C GLU A 5 -3.29 17.22 -6.24
N LYS A 6 -2.51 16.69 -7.19
CA LYS A 6 -1.82 17.41 -8.26
C LYS A 6 -2.08 16.72 -9.59
N THR A 7 -1.84 17.43 -10.68
CA THR A 7 -1.79 16.86 -12.04
C THR A 7 -0.35 16.89 -12.56
N PHE A 8 -0.05 15.94 -13.44
CA PHE A 8 1.17 15.88 -14.22
C PHE A 8 0.80 15.78 -15.70
N GLU A 9 1.23 16.76 -16.48
CA GLU A 9 0.96 16.81 -17.91
C GLU A 9 2.00 15.98 -18.69
N SER A 10 1.50 15.10 -19.56
CA SER A 10 2.28 14.26 -20.48
C SER A 10 1.43 14.00 -21.72
N GLU A 11 1.57 12.85 -22.39
CA GLU A 11 0.62 12.48 -23.46
C GLU A 11 -0.83 12.43 -22.96
N ARG A 12 -1.01 12.06 -21.69
CA ARG A 12 -2.25 12.11 -20.92
C ARG A 12 -1.99 12.75 -19.55
N THR A 13 -2.94 13.54 -19.07
CA THR A 13 -2.87 14.14 -17.73
C THR A 13 -3.02 13.07 -16.65
N VAL A 14 -2.05 12.96 -15.74
CA VAL A 14 -2.09 11.99 -14.63
C VAL A 14 -2.39 12.71 -13.33
N LYS A 15 -3.43 12.27 -12.60
CA LYS A 15 -3.72 12.75 -11.24
C LYS A 15 -2.97 11.94 -10.21
N TYR A 16 -2.34 12.64 -9.27
CA TYR A 16 -1.54 12.01 -8.23
C TYR A 16 -1.55 12.80 -6.93
N PHE A 17 -1.20 12.11 -5.85
CA PHE A 17 -0.88 12.69 -4.56
C PHE A 17 0.53 12.23 -4.18
N TYR A 18 1.41 13.19 -3.88
CA TYR A 18 2.79 12.90 -3.49
C TYR A 18 3.07 13.39 -2.08
N GLU A 19 3.40 12.46 -1.19
CA GLU A 19 3.83 12.72 0.18
C GLU A 19 5.36 12.57 0.22
N LYS A 20 6.07 13.70 0.25
CA LYS A 20 7.52 13.74 0.39
C LYS A 20 7.91 13.39 1.83
N SER A 21 8.96 12.59 1.99
CA SER A 21 9.52 12.32 3.31
C SER A 21 10.03 13.61 3.96
N TYR A 22 9.90 13.72 5.29
CA TYR A 22 10.52 14.83 6.03
C TYR A 22 11.99 14.54 6.37
N GLN A 23 12.39 13.28 6.38
CA GLN A 23 13.79 12.87 6.42
C GLN A 23 14.37 12.72 5.01
N LYS A 24 15.71 12.76 4.92
CA LYS A 24 16.40 12.42 3.67
C LYS A 24 16.33 10.91 3.47
N THR A 25 15.60 10.48 2.45
CA THR A 25 15.53 9.08 2.04
C THR A 25 15.42 8.97 0.52
N ASN A 26 16.04 7.92 0.01
CA ASN A 26 16.06 7.45 -1.37
C ASN A 26 14.98 6.38 -1.65
N ASN A 27 14.16 6.05 -0.64
CA ASN A 27 13.06 5.11 -0.77
C ASN A 27 11.80 5.79 -1.33
N LEU A 28 11.12 5.13 -2.27
CA LEU A 28 9.81 5.51 -2.79
C LEU A 28 8.84 4.32 -2.75
N ILE A 29 7.65 4.55 -2.23
CA ILE A 29 6.51 3.64 -2.43
C ILE A 29 5.59 4.25 -3.48
N ILE A 30 5.27 3.47 -4.52
CA ILE A 30 4.27 3.82 -5.54
C ILE A 30 3.02 3.01 -5.24
N ILE A 31 1.89 3.70 -5.15
CA ILE A 31 0.60 3.14 -4.76
C ILE A 31 -0.38 3.30 -5.91
N PHE A 32 -0.85 2.17 -6.43
CA PHE A 32 -1.89 2.11 -7.45
C PHE A 32 -3.25 1.82 -6.81
N SER A 33 -4.26 2.60 -7.18
CA SER A 33 -5.62 2.47 -6.65
C SER A 33 -6.36 1.26 -7.21
N ALA A 34 -7.28 0.75 -6.42
CA ALA A 34 -8.25 -0.26 -6.83
C ALA A 34 -9.34 0.35 -7.72
N MET A 35 -10.14 -0.50 -8.36
CA MET A 35 -11.31 -0.06 -9.12
C MET A 35 -12.39 0.48 -8.16
N PRO A 36 -12.96 1.68 -8.40
CA PRO A 36 -14.05 2.19 -7.57
C PRO A 36 -15.31 1.35 -7.76
N ALA A 37 -16.19 1.30 -6.74
CA ALA A 37 -17.52 0.72 -6.89
C ALA A 37 -18.33 1.46 -7.98
N LYS A 38 -19.31 0.79 -8.59
CA LYS A 38 -20.19 1.41 -9.60
C LYS A 38 -20.84 2.68 -9.05
N GLY A 39 -20.75 3.78 -9.80
CA GLY A 39 -21.28 5.10 -9.41
C GLY A 39 -20.45 5.86 -8.38
N LYS A 40 -19.26 5.37 -7.99
CA LYS A 40 -18.34 6.09 -7.11
C LYS A 40 -17.15 6.63 -7.91
N MET A 41 -16.65 7.80 -7.50
CA MET A 41 -15.42 8.34 -8.03
C MET A 41 -14.21 7.50 -7.59
N PRO A 42 -13.15 7.40 -8.41
CA PRO A 42 -11.90 6.79 -7.99
C PRO A 42 -11.31 7.54 -6.79
N GLY A 43 -10.59 6.82 -5.94
CA GLY A 43 -9.93 7.38 -4.77
C GLY A 43 -8.54 6.78 -4.54
N TYR A 44 -7.75 7.44 -3.70
CA TYR A 44 -6.42 6.94 -3.32
C TYR A 44 -6.52 5.87 -2.24
N ASN A 45 -5.98 4.68 -2.51
CA ASN A 45 -5.93 3.60 -1.53
C ASN A 45 -4.72 3.73 -0.59
N PHE A 46 -4.81 3.10 0.58
CA PHE A 46 -3.71 2.90 1.53
C PHE A 46 -3.05 4.15 2.14
N VAL A 47 -3.58 5.36 1.91
CA VAL A 47 -3.07 6.60 2.52
C VAL A 47 -2.96 6.47 4.05
N SER A 48 -4.03 6.05 4.72
CA SER A 48 -4.01 5.83 6.17
C SER A 48 -3.15 4.64 6.60
N THR A 49 -3.13 3.57 5.79
CA THR A 49 -2.37 2.34 6.05
C THR A 49 -0.87 2.60 6.13
N LEU A 50 -0.36 3.44 5.22
CA LEU A 50 1.07 3.73 5.06
C LEU A 50 1.49 5.05 5.75
N LYS A 51 0.59 5.68 6.52
CA LYS A 51 0.82 6.98 7.15
C LYS A 51 1.99 6.98 8.16
N GLU A 52 2.28 5.84 8.78
CA GLU A 52 3.31 5.78 9.82
C GLU A 52 4.75 5.71 9.30
N PHE A 53 4.95 5.41 8.02
CA PHE A 53 6.28 5.28 7.43
C PHE A 53 6.71 6.62 6.85
N ASP A 54 7.77 7.23 7.39
CA ASP A 54 8.33 8.44 6.81
C ASP A 54 9.22 8.14 5.61
N CYS A 55 8.61 7.96 4.44
CA CYS A 55 9.29 7.76 3.17
C CYS A 55 8.56 8.50 2.06
N ASN A 56 9.20 8.64 0.88
CA ASN A 56 8.51 9.21 -0.27
C ASN A 56 7.38 8.27 -0.69
N LYS A 57 6.18 8.81 -0.89
CA LYS A 57 5.00 8.03 -1.31
C LYS A 57 4.31 8.73 -2.47
N LEU A 58 4.19 8.03 -3.59
CA LEU A 58 3.49 8.49 -4.78
C LEU A 58 2.22 7.66 -4.96
N PHE A 59 1.07 8.29 -4.75
CA PHE A 59 -0.23 7.70 -4.98
C PHE A 59 -0.74 8.15 -6.35
N ILE A 60 -1.04 7.20 -7.25
CA ILE A 60 -1.46 7.51 -8.62
C ILE A 60 -2.93 7.13 -8.79
N LEU A 61 -3.75 8.08 -9.20
CA LEU A 61 -5.16 7.84 -9.50
C LEU A 61 -5.29 7.36 -10.95
N ASP A 62 -6.10 6.32 -11.18
CA ASP A 62 -6.52 5.93 -12.52
C ASP A 62 -7.98 6.30 -12.69
N ASP A 63 -8.18 7.53 -13.18
CA ASP A 63 -9.45 8.13 -13.56
C ASP A 63 -9.62 8.21 -15.08
N PHE A 64 -8.83 7.45 -15.83
CA PHE A 64 -8.96 7.32 -17.28
C PHE A 64 -10.22 6.52 -17.65
N GLY A 65 -10.88 6.94 -18.74
CA GLY A 65 -12.07 6.26 -19.25
C GLY A 65 -13.24 6.31 -18.27
N CYS A 66 -14.04 5.24 -18.24
CA CYS A 66 -15.25 5.22 -17.42
C CYS A 66 -14.96 5.00 -15.93
N ARG A 67 -14.07 4.06 -15.59
CA ARG A 67 -13.77 3.62 -14.20
C ARG A 67 -12.32 3.16 -14.03
N GLY A 68 -11.41 3.68 -14.85
CA GLY A 68 -10.02 3.29 -14.92
C GLY A 68 -9.69 2.44 -16.14
N SER A 69 -8.39 2.27 -16.36
CA SER A 69 -7.78 1.65 -17.56
C SER A 69 -6.66 0.67 -17.19
N TYR A 70 -6.59 0.27 -15.91
CA TYR A 70 -5.46 -0.47 -15.34
C TYR A 70 -4.12 0.27 -15.49
N TYR A 71 -4.16 1.60 -15.67
CA TYR A 71 -3.00 2.44 -15.96
C TYR A 71 -2.29 2.06 -17.27
N LEU A 72 -3.01 1.51 -18.26
CA LEU A 72 -2.40 0.94 -19.46
C LEU A 72 -2.72 1.72 -20.73
N CYS A 73 -3.94 1.59 -21.24
CA CYS A 73 -4.23 1.97 -22.61
C CYS A 73 -5.68 2.40 -22.84
N GLU A 74 -5.86 3.13 -23.94
CA GLU A 74 -7.15 3.44 -24.56
C GLU A 74 -7.07 2.98 -26.02
N ASN A 75 -8.02 2.19 -26.51
CA ASN A 75 -8.02 1.66 -27.89
C ASN A 75 -6.68 1.02 -28.31
N LYS A 76 -6.09 0.22 -27.41
CA LYS A 76 -4.77 -0.43 -27.57
C LYS A 76 -3.56 0.52 -27.66
N ASP A 77 -3.77 1.83 -27.56
CA ASP A 77 -2.69 2.81 -27.43
C ASP A 77 -2.29 3.00 -25.96
N PHE A 78 -1.00 2.79 -25.68
CA PHE A 78 -0.42 2.83 -24.34
C PHE A 78 0.02 4.26 -23.90
N SER A 79 -0.56 5.33 -24.43
CA SER A 79 -0.24 6.71 -24.00
C SER A 79 -0.48 6.94 -22.51
N ILE A 80 -1.48 6.28 -21.92
CA ILE A 80 -1.73 6.30 -20.47
C ILE A 80 -0.53 5.73 -19.72
N GLU A 81 -0.06 4.56 -20.14
CA GLU A 81 1.09 3.89 -19.52
C GLU A 81 2.37 4.72 -19.61
N ARG A 82 2.65 5.29 -20.80
CA ARG A 82 3.77 6.21 -21.03
C ARG A 82 3.69 7.47 -20.17
N SER A 83 2.49 7.99 -19.93
CA SER A 83 2.27 9.17 -19.08
C SER A 83 2.51 8.86 -17.60
N VAL A 84 2.03 7.70 -17.12
CA VAL A 84 2.21 7.27 -15.73
C VAL A 84 3.69 6.99 -15.44
N ILE A 85 4.41 6.29 -16.33
CA ILE A 85 5.85 6.11 -16.12
C ILE A 85 6.63 7.42 -16.21
N SER A 86 6.21 8.37 -17.05
CA SER A 86 6.83 9.70 -17.12
C SER A 86 6.72 10.45 -15.79
N LEU A 87 5.55 10.40 -15.14
CA LEU A 87 5.38 10.92 -13.78
C LEU A 87 6.29 10.20 -12.77
N ILE A 88 6.33 8.87 -12.81
CA ILE A 88 7.16 8.08 -11.89
C ILE A 88 8.63 8.44 -12.04
N ASN A 89 9.14 8.50 -13.27
CA ASN A 89 10.53 8.87 -13.58
C ASN A 89 10.86 10.30 -13.16
N PHE A 90 9.92 11.24 -13.34
CA PHE A 90 10.05 12.59 -12.83
C PHE A 90 10.24 12.60 -11.31
N ILE A 91 9.39 11.91 -10.55
CA ILE A 91 9.49 11.83 -9.08
C ILE A 91 10.79 11.15 -8.64
N ILE A 92 11.19 10.07 -9.32
CA ILE A 92 12.45 9.35 -9.05
C ILE A 92 13.64 10.28 -9.22
N LYS A 93 13.73 10.99 -10.36
CA LYS A 93 14.84 11.90 -10.68
C LYS A 93 14.91 13.07 -9.71
N GLU A 94 13.79 13.76 -9.47
CA GLU A 94 13.73 14.95 -8.61
C GLU A 94 14.13 14.65 -7.16
N ASN A 95 13.87 13.43 -6.68
CA ASN A 95 14.12 13.06 -5.29
C ASN A 95 15.28 12.08 -5.10
N LYS A 96 16.04 11.79 -6.18
CA LYS A 96 17.20 10.88 -6.16
C LYS A 96 16.87 9.53 -5.54
N ILE A 97 15.75 8.97 -5.98
CA ILE A 97 15.25 7.66 -5.52
C ILE A 97 16.08 6.55 -6.16
N ASP A 98 16.46 5.55 -5.37
CA ASP A 98 17.14 4.34 -5.85
C ASP A 98 16.35 3.05 -5.57
N LYS A 99 15.50 3.06 -4.54
CA LYS A 99 14.69 1.93 -4.12
C LYS A 99 13.21 2.26 -4.29
N VAL A 100 12.58 1.55 -5.22
CA VAL A 100 11.16 1.70 -5.53
C VAL A 100 10.40 0.44 -5.12
N ILE A 101 9.33 0.62 -4.36
CA ILE A 101 8.34 -0.41 -4.02
C ILE A 101 7.05 -0.07 -4.72
N THR A 102 6.51 -0.95 -5.56
CA THR A 102 5.14 -0.80 -6.09
C THR A 102 4.17 -1.61 -5.25
N CYS A 103 2.98 -1.07 -5.02
CA CYS A 103 1.94 -1.82 -4.31
C CYS A 103 0.52 -1.44 -4.73
N GLY A 104 -0.39 -2.38 -4.50
CA GLY A 104 -1.81 -2.20 -4.74
C GLY A 104 -2.58 -3.52 -4.57
N SER A 105 -3.91 -3.44 -4.62
CA SER A 105 -4.77 -4.62 -4.61
C SER A 105 -5.74 -4.62 -5.79
N SER A 106 -6.15 -5.81 -6.24
CA SER A 106 -7.00 -5.97 -7.42
C SER A 106 -6.35 -5.26 -8.62
N LYS A 107 -7.06 -4.32 -9.25
CA LYS A 107 -6.54 -3.46 -10.33
C LYS A 107 -5.17 -2.86 -9.98
N GLY A 108 -5.03 -2.35 -8.75
CA GLY A 108 -3.77 -1.79 -8.28
C GLY A 108 -2.66 -2.83 -8.10
N GLY A 109 -3.03 -4.08 -7.76
CA GLY A 109 -2.08 -5.19 -7.66
C GLY A 109 -1.55 -5.61 -9.02
N TYR A 110 -2.43 -5.63 -10.04
CA TYR A 110 -2.02 -5.80 -11.43
C TYR A 110 -1.06 -4.69 -11.87
N ALA A 111 -1.41 -3.42 -11.63
CA ALA A 111 -0.54 -2.30 -11.99
C ALA A 111 0.82 -2.36 -11.26
N ALA A 112 0.81 -2.71 -9.98
CA ALA A 112 2.04 -2.87 -9.21
C ALA A 112 2.98 -3.92 -9.83
N LEU A 113 2.44 -5.07 -10.25
CA LEU A 113 3.17 -6.11 -10.99
C LEU A 113 3.67 -5.58 -12.34
N TYR A 114 2.79 -4.98 -13.13
CA TYR A 114 3.11 -4.52 -14.47
C TYR A 114 4.26 -3.51 -14.48
N TYR A 115 4.13 -2.43 -13.70
CA TYR A 115 5.15 -1.40 -13.64
C TYR A 115 6.41 -1.88 -12.93
N GLY A 116 6.27 -2.70 -11.88
CA GLY A 116 7.41 -3.20 -11.13
C GLY A 116 8.31 -4.10 -11.97
N ILE A 117 7.73 -5.01 -12.74
CA ILE A 117 8.48 -5.91 -13.63
C ILE A 117 8.98 -5.16 -14.87
N LYS A 118 8.14 -4.38 -15.55
CA LYS A 118 8.53 -3.70 -16.80
C LYS A 118 9.68 -2.71 -16.60
N TYR A 119 9.67 -1.97 -15.50
CA TYR A 119 10.60 -0.88 -15.24
C TYR A 119 11.68 -1.18 -14.19
N GLY A 120 11.80 -2.45 -13.76
CA GLY A 120 12.89 -2.89 -12.90
C GLY A 120 12.85 -2.29 -11.50
N PHE A 121 11.67 -2.06 -10.95
CA PHE A 121 11.55 -1.56 -9.57
C PHE A 121 11.84 -2.67 -8.56
N SER A 122 12.51 -2.32 -7.47
CA SER A 122 13.13 -3.29 -6.58
C SER A 122 12.17 -4.29 -5.88
N ASN A 123 10.97 -3.87 -5.49
CA ASN A 123 10.02 -4.74 -4.79
C ASN A 123 8.58 -4.51 -5.25
N ILE A 124 7.77 -5.57 -5.26
CA ILE A 124 6.35 -5.54 -5.62
C ILE A 124 5.54 -6.18 -4.51
N ILE A 125 4.49 -5.51 -4.03
CA ILE A 125 3.55 -6.03 -3.02
C ILE A 125 2.13 -5.96 -3.60
N ALA A 126 1.63 -7.09 -4.08
CA ALA A 126 0.36 -7.18 -4.79
C ALA A 126 -0.69 -7.98 -4.00
N GLY A 127 -1.90 -7.43 -3.85
CA GLY A 127 -3.05 -8.12 -3.25
C GLY A 127 -4.06 -8.58 -4.30
N SER A 128 -4.36 -9.88 -4.37
CA SER A 128 -5.35 -10.49 -5.30
C SER A 128 -5.35 -9.87 -6.71
N PRO A 129 -4.22 -9.91 -7.46
CA PRO A 129 -4.11 -9.30 -8.78
C PRO A 129 -4.90 -10.07 -9.87
N GLN A 130 -5.50 -9.34 -10.83
CA GLN A 130 -6.23 -9.91 -11.97
C GLN A 130 -5.32 -10.08 -13.19
N TYR A 131 -4.58 -11.18 -13.26
CA TYR A 131 -3.59 -11.42 -14.33
C TYR A 131 -4.18 -11.44 -15.75
N LEU A 132 -5.33 -12.08 -15.95
CA LEU A 132 -5.99 -12.23 -17.25
C LEU A 132 -7.11 -11.18 -17.38
N LEU A 133 -6.82 -10.02 -17.97
CA LEU A 133 -7.76 -8.88 -17.98
C LEU A 133 -9.00 -9.12 -18.82
N GLY A 134 -8.89 -9.79 -19.97
CA GLY A 134 -10.03 -10.17 -20.79
C GLY A 134 -10.99 -11.08 -20.03
N GLU A 135 -10.47 -12.14 -19.40
CA GLU A 135 -11.25 -13.05 -18.55
C GLU A 135 -11.88 -12.31 -17.36
N TYR A 136 -11.12 -11.43 -16.69
CA TYR A 136 -11.66 -10.72 -15.55
C TYR A 136 -12.74 -9.72 -15.96
N LEU A 137 -12.44 -8.80 -16.88
CA LEU A 137 -13.31 -7.68 -17.23
C LEU A 137 -14.56 -8.14 -17.97
N ILE A 138 -14.43 -9.09 -18.91
CA ILE A 138 -15.55 -9.49 -19.75
C ILE A 138 -16.38 -10.56 -19.03
N ASN A 139 -15.75 -11.60 -18.48
CA ASN A 139 -16.46 -12.78 -17.99
C ASN A 139 -16.73 -12.74 -16.47
N GLN A 140 -15.74 -12.40 -15.65
CA GLN A 140 -15.90 -12.49 -14.18
C GLN A 140 -16.62 -11.28 -13.58
N ALA A 141 -16.12 -10.07 -13.87
CA ALA A 141 -16.61 -8.82 -13.27
C ALA A 141 -17.74 -8.18 -14.09
N LYS A 142 -17.90 -8.57 -15.36
CA LYS A 142 -18.88 -8.01 -16.31
C LYS A 142 -18.75 -6.48 -16.42
N GLU A 143 -17.51 -6.02 -16.57
CA GLU A 143 -17.09 -4.63 -16.74
C GLU A 143 -16.68 -4.36 -18.20
N GLY A 144 -17.51 -4.80 -19.16
CA GLY A 144 -17.23 -4.68 -20.59
C GLY A 144 -16.97 -3.26 -21.09
N ALA A 145 -17.46 -2.23 -20.40
CA ALA A 145 -17.15 -0.84 -20.71
C ALA A 145 -15.66 -0.48 -20.46
N ILE A 146 -15.03 -1.09 -19.45
CA ILE A 146 -13.59 -0.93 -19.18
C ILE A 146 -12.80 -1.69 -20.24
N ALA A 147 -13.19 -2.93 -20.53
CA ALA A 147 -12.57 -3.71 -21.60
C ALA A 147 -12.62 -2.94 -22.93
N LYS A 148 -13.82 -2.50 -23.36
CA LYS A 148 -14.01 -1.70 -24.57
C LYS A 148 -13.19 -0.41 -24.57
N PHE A 149 -13.07 0.30 -23.46
CA PHE A 149 -12.22 1.48 -23.38
C PHE A 149 -10.75 1.15 -23.68
N MET A 150 -10.25 0.06 -23.09
CA MET A 150 -8.86 -0.37 -23.24
C MET A 150 -8.54 -0.96 -24.62
N SER A 151 -9.42 -1.78 -25.19
CA SER A 151 -9.18 -2.51 -26.44
C SER A 151 -9.91 -1.94 -27.67
N GLY A 152 -10.86 -1.03 -27.49
CA GLY A 152 -11.71 -0.44 -28.54
C GLY A 152 -12.99 -1.23 -28.82
N ALA A 153 -12.94 -2.56 -28.68
CA ALA A 153 -14.08 -3.46 -28.76
C ALA A 153 -13.96 -4.60 -27.73
N ILE A 154 -14.89 -5.56 -27.73
CA ILE A 154 -14.93 -6.71 -26.80
C ILE A 154 -15.03 -8.03 -27.57
N GLU A 155 -14.52 -8.06 -28.80
CA GLU A 155 -14.51 -9.25 -29.64
C GLU A 155 -13.39 -10.21 -29.19
N LYS A 156 -13.29 -11.36 -29.86
CA LYS A 156 -12.32 -12.41 -29.49
C LYS A 156 -10.88 -11.89 -29.48
N GLU A 157 -10.49 -11.12 -30.49
CA GLU A 157 -9.14 -10.56 -30.60
C GLU A 157 -8.85 -9.54 -29.49
N ASP A 158 -9.87 -8.82 -29.00
CA ASP A 158 -9.74 -7.87 -27.90
C ASP A 158 -9.61 -8.58 -26.55
N TYR A 159 -10.39 -9.65 -26.36
CA TYR A 159 -10.28 -10.53 -25.21
C TYR A 159 -8.86 -11.15 -25.13
N GLU A 160 -8.35 -11.65 -26.25
CA GLU A 160 -7.00 -12.23 -26.34
C GLU A 160 -5.92 -11.16 -26.11
N PHE A 161 -6.06 -9.98 -26.73
CA PHE A 161 -5.18 -8.84 -26.48
C PHE A 161 -5.10 -8.50 -24.99
N LEU A 162 -6.24 -8.32 -24.32
CA LEU A 162 -6.29 -7.96 -22.89
C LEU A 162 -5.65 -9.04 -22.00
N ASN A 163 -5.84 -10.31 -22.32
CA ASN A 163 -5.22 -11.41 -21.59
C ASN A 163 -3.70 -11.52 -21.84
N GLY A 164 -3.23 -11.13 -23.03
CA GLY A 164 -1.82 -11.18 -23.42
C GLY A 164 -0.95 -10.13 -22.73
N ILE A 165 -1.49 -8.95 -22.40
CA ILE A 165 -0.71 -7.77 -21.97
C ILE A 165 0.35 -8.10 -20.91
N MET A 166 -0.02 -8.75 -19.80
CA MET A 166 0.93 -9.03 -18.73
C MET A 166 1.88 -10.17 -19.09
N ALA A 167 1.41 -11.21 -19.77
CA ALA A 167 2.23 -12.33 -20.19
C ALA A 167 3.34 -11.89 -21.16
N ASP A 168 2.97 -11.09 -22.16
CA ASP A 168 3.88 -10.54 -23.16
C ASP A 168 4.88 -9.58 -22.50
N MET A 169 4.42 -8.72 -21.60
CA MET A 169 5.31 -7.82 -20.86
C MET A 169 6.33 -8.59 -20.00
N ILE A 170 5.88 -9.63 -19.27
CA ILE A 170 6.78 -10.46 -18.45
C ILE A 170 7.83 -11.16 -19.32
N SER A 171 7.43 -11.74 -20.46
CA SER A 171 8.34 -12.42 -21.41
C SER A 171 9.40 -11.49 -22.00
N ASN A 172 9.05 -10.22 -22.20
CA ASN A 172 9.93 -9.23 -22.81
C ASN A 172 10.75 -8.43 -21.79
N SER A 173 10.55 -8.67 -20.48
CA SER A 173 11.26 -7.94 -19.43
C SER A 173 12.51 -8.68 -18.96
N PRO A 174 13.70 -8.04 -18.97
CA PRO A 174 14.89 -8.63 -18.38
C PRO A 174 14.91 -8.54 -16.84
N ASN A 175 13.97 -7.80 -16.24
CA ASN A 175 14.03 -7.46 -14.83
C ASN A 175 13.47 -8.58 -13.94
N LYS A 176 14.12 -8.80 -12.79
CA LYS A 176 13.74 -9.81 -11.79
C LYS A 176 13.52 -9.14 -10.41
N PRO A 177 12.40 -8.41 -10.22
CA PRO A 177 12.10 -7.77 -8.95
C PRO A 177 11.71 -8.80 -7.89
N ARG A 178 11.77 -8.41 -6.60
CA ARG A 178 11.21 -9.25 -5.53
C ARG A 178 9.69 -9.11 -5.50
N VAL A 179 8.98 -10.21 -5.76
CA VAL A 179 7.51 -10.19 -5.83
C VAL A 179 6.89 -10.80 -4.57
N PHE A 180 5.95 -10.11 -3.95
CA PHE A 180 5.09 -10.64 -2.91
C PHE A 180 3.63 -10.57 -3.34
N ILE A 181 2.92 -11.69 -3.27
CA ILE A 181 1.50 -11.81 -3.63
C ILE A 181 0.72 -12.31 -2.43
N HIS A 182 -0.31 -11.57 -2.03
CA HIS A 182 -1.28 -12.01 -1.03
C HIS A 182 -2.67 -12.17 -1.63
N LEU A 183 -3.36 -13.26 -1.31
CA LEU A 183 -4.78 -13.44 -1.60
C LEU A 183 -5.40 -14.54 -0.73
N GLY A 184 -6.72 -14.65 -0.76
CA GLY A 184 -7.46 -15.68 -0.05
C GLY A 184 -7.36 -17.01 -0.79
N LYS A 185 -7.06 -18.09 -0.06
CA LYS A 185 -6.94 -19.44 -0.62
C LYS A 185 -8.24 -19.94 -1.30
N GLY A 186 -9.39 -19.40 -0.90
CA GLY A 186 -10.69 -19.72 -1.48
C GLY A 186 -11.16 -18.76 -2.57
N GLU A 187 -10.38 -17.73 -2.93
CA GLU A 187 -10.77 -16.78 -3.98
C GLU A 187 -10.75 -17.44 -5.36
N ALA A 188 -11.76 -17.15 -6.19
CA ALA A 188 -11.74 -17.55 -7.61
C ALA A 188 -10.50 -17.01 -8.35
N ASN A 189 -10.01 -15.83 -7.95
CA ASN A 189 -8.79 -15.22 -8.50
C ASN A 189 -7.54 -16.07 -8.25
N TYR A 190 -7.51 -16.90 -7.19
CA TYR A 190 -6.35 -17.77 -6.97
C TYR A 190 -6.18 -18.76 -8.11
N HIS A 191 -7.26 -19.43 -8.49
CA HIS A 191 -7.24 -20.42 -9.56
C HIS A 191 -7.19 -19.78 -10.95
N LYS A 192 -7.97 -18.72 -11.19
CA LYS A 192 -8.10 -18.11 -12.52
C LYS A 192 -6.98 -17.14 -12.91
N HIS A 193 -6.33 -16.52 -11.94
CA HIS A 193 -5.36 -15.45 -12.21
C HIS A 193 -4.00 -15.70 -11.58
N VAL A 194 -3.94 -15.95 -10.27
CA VAL A 194 -2.65 -16.03 -9.57
C VAL A 194 -1.90 -17.31 -9.92
N LYS A 195 -2.55 -18.47 -10.05
CA LYS A 195 -1.87 -19.69 -10.54
C LYS A 195 -1.29 -19.54 -11.95
N PRO A 196 -2.02 -19.03 -12.96
CA PRO A 196 -1.43 -18.74 -14.27
C PRO A 196 -0.30 -17.69 -14.22
N LEU A 197 -0.42 -16.65 -13.39
CA LEU A 197 0.64 -15.68 -13.18
C LEU A 197 1.90 -16.36 -12.60
N MET A 198 1.75 -17.15 -11.54
CA MET A 198 2.86 -17.89 -10.92
C MET A 198 3.57 -18.77 -11.94
N LYS A 199 2.82 -19.51 -12.76
CA LYS A 199 3.41 -20.31 -13.85
C LYS A 199 4.24 -19.43 -14.79
N LYS A 200 3.75 -18.25 -15.16
CA LYS A 200 4.51 -17.33 -16.02
C LYS A 200 5.75 -16.76 -15.33
N LEU A 201 5.66 -16.45 -14.03
CA LEU A 201 6.81 -16.01 -13.24
C LEU A 201 7.86 -17.14 -13.13
N ASP A 202 7.45 -18.39 -12.95
CA ASP A 202 8.32 -19.57 -12.93
C ASP A 202 9.01 -19.77 -14.30
N GLU A 203 8.24 -19.69 -15.39
CA GLU A 203 8.75 -19.79 -16.78
C GLU A 203 9.85 -18.74 -17.05
N GLU A 204 9.67 -17.52 -16.54
CA GLU A 204 10.66 -16.44 -16.67
C GLU A 204 11.65 -16.37 -15.50
N GLN A 205 11.68 -17.34 -14.57
CA GLN A 205 12.62 -17.34 -13.43
C GLN A 205 12.55 -16.03 -12.59
N ILE A 206 11.36 -15.51 -12.34
CA ILE A 206 11.10 -14.38 -11.44
C ILE A 206 10.68 -14.93 -10.09
N ASP A 207 11.51 -14.72 -9.07
CA ASP A 207 11.20 -15.13 -7.70
C ASP A 207 9.97 -14.42 -7.13
N TYR A 208 9.09 -15.18 -6.48
CA TYR A 208 7.95 -14.64 -5.76
C TYR A 208 7.70 -15.36 -4.42
N GLN A 209 7.13 -14.61 -3.48
CA GLN A 209 6.54 -15.14 -2.26
C GLN A 209 5.01 -15.09 -2.37
N LEU A 210 4.37 -16.22 -2.13
CA LEU A 210 2.91 -16.33 -2.05
C LEU A 210 2.46 -16.44 -0.59
N ASP A 211 1.51 -15.59 -0.20
CA ASP A 211 0.83 -15.65 1.08
C ASP A 211 -0.68 -15.92 0.86
N LEU A 212 -1.18 -16.99 1.49
CA LEU A 212 -2.56 -17.44 1.31
C LEU A 212 -3.37 -17.25 2.60
N GLY A 213 -4.27 -16.27 2.58
CA GLY A 213 -5.20 -16.00 3.68
C GLY A 213 -6.36 -17.00 3.75
N ASP A 214 -6.93 -17.17 4.95
CA ASP A 214 -8.10 -18.02 5.17
C ASP A 214 -9.42 -17.27 4.89
N TYR A 215 -9.65 -16.94 3.63
CA TYR A 215 -10.88 -16.31 3.16
C TYR A 215 -11.14 -16.63 1.67
N SER A 216 -12.39 -16.44 1.24
CA SER A 216 -12.83 -16.86 -0.10
C SER A 216 -13.43 -15.74 -0.96
N LYS A 217 -13.91 -14.65 -0.36
CA LYS A 217 -14.52 -13.55 -1.13
C LYS A 217 -13.44 -12.59 -1.59
N HIS A 218 -13.51 -12.19 -2.85
CA HIS A 218 -12.60 -11.18 -3.38
C HIS A 218 -12.65 -9.85 -2.60
N SER A 219 -13.84 -9.44 -2.17
CA SER A 219 -14.04 -8.22 -1.37
C SER A 219 -13.26 -8.22 -0.05
N ASP A 220 -12.97 -9.40 0.51
CA ASP A 220 -12.30 -9.51 1.80
C ASP A 220 -10.82 -9.10 1.72
N VAL A 221 -10.23 -9.04 0.51
CA VAL A 221 -8.88 -8.48 0.31
C VAL A 221 -8.76 -7.06 0.86
N ALA A 222 -9.83 -6.27 0.81
CA ALA A 222 -9.85 -4.91 1.35
C ALA A 222 -9.71 -4.86 2.88
N LYS A 223 -10.00 -5.97 3.57
CA LYS A 223 -9.84 -6.14 5.02
C LYS A 223 -8.46 -6.74 5.35
N PHE A 224 -8.05 -7.79 4.64
CA PHE A 224 -6.85 -8.57 4.99
C PHE A 224 -5.54 -8.00 4.42
N PHE A 225 -5.57 -7.40 3.24
CA PHE A 225 -4.35 -6.89 2.60
C PHE A 225 -3.73 -5.66 3.28
N PRO A 226 -4.47 -4.65 3.78
CA PRO A 226 -3.86 -3.48 4.40
C PRO A 226 -2.87 -3.78 5.55
N PRO A 227 -3.17 -4.64 6.55
CA PRO A 227 -2.19 -4.97 7.58
C PRO A 227 -0.97 -5.71 7.04
N ILE A 228 -1.14 -6.58 6.02
CA ILE A 228 -0.04 -7.32 5.39
C ILE A 228 0.85 -6.39 4.57
N LEU A 229 0.26 -5.48 3.79
CA LEU A 229 0.99 -4.44 3.07
C LEU A 229 1.84 -3.62 4.04
N LYS A 230 1.26 -3.24 5.18
CA LYS A 230 1.97 -2.48 6.21
C LYS A 230 3.16 -3.27 6.78
N GLU A 231 2.99 -4.56 7.04
CA GLU A 231 4.07 -5.46 7.49
C GLU A 231 5.17 -5.59 6.44
N LYS A 232 4.82 -5.87 5.17
CA LYS A 232 5.79 -6.03 4.08
C LYS A 232 6.57 -4.75 3.79
N VAL A 233 5.91 -3.58 3.84
CA VAL A 233 6.60 -2.29 3.75
C VAL A 233 7.56 -2.09 4.93
N ARG A 234 7.14 -2.42 6.15
CA ARG A 234 8.01 -2.34 7.34
C ARG A 234 9.25 -3.19 7.15
N GLU A 235 9.10 -4.46 6.79
CA GLU A 235 10.20 -5.40 6.55
C GLU A 235 11.13 -4.89 5.44
N THR A 236 10.56 -4.48 4.31
CA THR A 236 11.32 -4.08 3.12
C THR A 236 12.13 -2.81 3.36
N LEU A 237 11.59 -1.85 4.10
CA LEU A 237 12.23 -0.57 4.39
C LEU A 237 12.98 -0.57 5.73
N GLY A 238 12.86 -1.61 6.56
CA GLY A 238 13.56 -1.72 7.84
C GLY A 238 13.00 -0.85 8.96
N TYR A 239 11.72 -0.44 8.92
CA TYR A 239 11.13 0.31 10.03
C TYR A 239 10.98 -0.57 11.28
N PRO A 240 11.16 -0.03 12.49
CA PRO A 240 11.03 -0.81 13.72
C PRO A 240 9.61 -1.35 13.90
N LEU A 241 9.45 -2.57 14.42
CA LEU A 241 8.15 -3.05 14.88
C LEU A 241 7.75 -2.28 16.15
N LEU A 242 6.47 -1.93 16.30
CA LEU A 242 5.98 -1.33 17.55
C LEU A 242 4.54 -1.76 17.84
N LYS A 243 4.33 -2.37 19.00
CA LYS A 243 3.02 -2.75 19.52
C LYS A 243 2.90 -2.32 20.97
N LEU A 244 1.71 -1.86 21.37
CA LEU A 244 1.37 -1.56 22.76
C LEU A 244 0.69 -2.81 23.35
N GLU A 245 1.18 -3.35 24.48
CA GLU A 245 0.72 -4.67 24.97
C GLU A 245 -0.73 -4.67 25.45
N LYS A 246 -1.12 -3.63 26.18
CA LYS A 246 -2.50 -3.40 26.62
C LYS A 246 -2.74 -1.91 26.71
N SER A 247 -3.83 -1.43 26.12
CA SER A 247 -4.35 -0.10 26.40
C SER A 247 -5.34 -0.20 27.54
N LEU A 248 -5.32 0.78 28.45
CA LEU A 248 -6.47 1.00 29.34
C LEU A 248 -7.69 1.36 28.48
N GLU A 249 -8.86 0.88 28.89
CA GLU A 249 -10.14 1.12 28.25
C GLU A 249 -11.19 1.45 29.30
N GLY A 250 -12.09 2.38 28.97
CA GLY A 250 -13.16 2.80 29.87
C GLY A 250 -12.73 3.84 30.90
N ARG A 251 -13.45 3.85 32.03
CA ARG A 251 -13.31 4.85 33.10
C ARG A 251 -12.44 4.32 34.22
N HIS A 252 -11.50 5.15 34.66
CA HIS A 252 -10.53 4.81 35.69
C HIS A 252 -10.53 5.85 36.81
N PRO A 253 -10.34 5.45 38.07
CA PRO A 253 -10.34 6.38 39.20
C PRO A 253 -9.07 7.24 39.25
N LEU A 254 -9.22 8.43 39.82
CA LEU A 254 -8.14 9.34 40.17
C LEU A 254 -7.10 8.70 41.11
N ASN A 255 -5.87 9.20 41.05
CA ASN A 255 -4.74 8.85 41.91
C ASN A 255 -4.31 7.38 41.84
N LYS A 256 -4.73 6.65 40.80
CA LYS A 256 -4.19 5.33 40.49
C LYS A 256 -3.02 5.43 39.52
N THR A 257 -2.07 4.54 39.73
CA THR A 257 -0.87 4.36 38.93
C THR A 257 -1.07 3.18 37.98
N TYR A 258 -0.70 3.37 36.72
CA TYR A 258 -0.80 2.35 35.69
C TYR A 258 0.52 2.22 34.95
N GLU A 259 0.88 0.97 34.62
CA GLU A 259 2.05 0.65 33.81
C GLU A 259 1.64 0.41 32.36
N PHE A 260 2.31 1.08 31.43
CA PHE A 260 2.18 0.89 29.99
C PHE A 260 3.39 0.15 29.47
N LYS A 261 3.19 -0.87 28.63
CA LYS A 261 4.27 -1.67 28.03
C LYS A 261 4.20 -1.66 26.51
N ALA A 262 5.36 -1.62 25.88
CA ALA A 262 5.50 -1.69 24.43
C ALA A 262 6.47 -2.78 24.00
N LYS A 263 6.10 -3.50 22.94
CA LYS A 263 6.94 -4.50 22.26
C LYS A 263 7.56 -3.89 21.01
N THR A 264 8.86 -4.02 20.90
CA THR A 264 9.71 -3.67 19.75
C THR A 264 11.00 -4.49 19.85
N ASP A 265 11.82 -4.51 18.80
CA ASP A 265 13.12 -5.20 18.82
C ASP A 265 14.02 -4.66 19.94
N SER A 266 14.89 -5.49 20.50
CA SER A 266 15.75 -5.14 21.65
C SER A 266 16.71 -3.98 21.36
N THR A 267 17.10 -3.80 20.09
CA THR A 267 17.99 -2.74 19.62
C THR A 267 17.30 -1.38 19.50
N ASN A 268 15.97 -1.35 19.43
CA ASN A 268 15.22 -0.10 19.27
C ASN A 268 15.13 0.67 20.59
N LYS A 269 15.13 2.01 20.51
CA LYS A 269 14.88 2.89 21.65
C LYS A 269 13.43 3.37 21.64
N LEU A 270 12.85 3.58 22.82
CA LEU A 270 11.49 4.04 23.01
C LEU A 270 11.44 5.42 23.66
N ALA A 271 10.46 6.23 23.27
CA ALA A 271 10.09 7.46 23.95
C ALA A 271 8.58 7.51 24.21
N TRP A 272 8.19 8.00 25.38
CA TRP A 272 6.81 7.96 25.90
C TRP A 272 6.28 9.37 26.11
N TYR A 273 5.18 9.70 25.44
CA TYR A 273 4.51 10.98 25.55
C TYR A 273 3.12 10.76 26.15
N VAL A 274 2.70 11.68 27.02
CA VAL A 274 1.36 11.68 27.60
C VAL A 274 0.65 12.95 27.17
N TYR A 275 -0.57 12.78 26.69
CA TYR A 275 -1.47 13.87 26.34
C TYR A 275 -2.61 13.92 27.34
N TYR A 276 -2.96 15.12 27.81
CA TYR A 276 -4.12 15.41 28.65
C TYR A 276 -5.01 16.43 27.92
N ASN A 277 -6.26 16.07 27.70
CA ASN A 277 -7.23 16.85 26.92
C ASN A 277 -6.68 17.34 25.56
N GLY A 278 -5.82 16.54 24.94
CA GLY A 278 -5.19 16.85 23.65
C GLY A 278 -3.84 17.57 23.74
N GLU A 279 -3.48 18.10 24.91
CA GLU A 279 -2.21 18.79 25.13
C GLU A 279 -1.14 17.84 25.67
N LYS A 280 0.08 17.92 25.13
CA LYS A 280 1.19 17.07 25.59
C LYS A 280 1.70 17.60 26.94
N ILE A 281 1.57 16.78 27.99
CA ILE A 281 1.99 17.13 29.35
C ILE A 281 3.28 16.43 29.79
N ILE A 282 3.61 15.28 29.20
CA ILE A 282 4.84 14.52 29.50
C ILE A 282 5.51 14.10 28.20
N SER A 283 6.84 14.12 28.19
CA SER A 283 7.67 13.46 27.17
C SER A 283 8.95 12.93 27.79
N SER A 284 9.25 11.65 27.57
CA SER A 284 10.55 11.07 27.91
C SER A 284 11.57 11.25 26.78
N LYS A 285 12.86 11.17 27.13
CA LYS A 285 13.93 10.93 26.15
C LYS A 285 13.83 9.49 25.63
N TYR A 286 14.51 9.21 24.52
CA TYR A 286 14.66 7.85 24.01
C TYR A 286 15.54 7.01 24.94
N SER A 287 15.04 5.87 25.39
CA SER A 287 15.77 4.91 26.23
C SER A 287 15.46 3.47 25.82
N PHE A 288 16.09 2.49 26.46
CA PHE A 288 15.75 1.08 26.26
C PHE A 288 14.59 0.62 27.15
N ASP A 289 13.98 1.51 27.93
CA ASP A 289 12.89 1.17 28.84
C ASP A 289 11.64 0.77 28.06
N ARG A 290 11.17 -0.46 28.30
CA ARG A 290 10.00 -1.05 27.63
C ARG A 290 8.68 -0.78 28.35
N SER A 291 8.76 -0.17 29.52
CA SER A 291 7.60 0.26 30.29
C SER A 291 7.66 1.72 30.69
N PHE A 292 6.49 2.29 30.92
CA PHE A 292 6.30 3.64 31.41
C PHE A 292 5.16 3.65 32.41
N THR A 293 5.39 4.24 33.58
CA THR A 293 4.41 4.29 34.66
C THR A 293 3.85 5.69 34.79
N LEU A 294 2.52 5.79 34.91
CA LEU A 294 1.81 7.06 35.01
C LEU A 294 0.77 7.02 36.13
N SER A 295 0.80 8.06 36.98
CA SER A 295 -0.26 8.35 37.94
C SER A 295 -1.16 9.44 37.40
N PHE A 296 -2.48 9.23 37.47
CA PHE A 296 -3.45 10.21 36.99
C PHE A 296 -3.97 11.07 38.14
N ASP A 297 -3.53 12.32 38.21
CA ASP A 297 -3.81 13.27 39.30
C ASP A 297 -4.98 14.23 39.00
N LYS A 298 -5.40 14.32 37.73
CA LYS A 298 -6.53 15.17 37.29
C LYS A 298 -7.57 14.36 36.52
N LYS A 299 -8.84 14.70 36.71
CA LYS A 299 -9.94 14.17 35.90
C LYS A 299 -9.86 14.68 34.46
N GLY A 300 -10.22 13.84 33.49
CA GLY A 300 -10.22 14.21 32.08
C GLY A 300 -9.75 13.09 31.17
N LYS A 301 -9.41 13.44 29.93
CA LYS A 301 -9.05 12.48 28.89
C LYS A 301 -7.55 12.42 28.71
N TYR A 302 -6.98 11.24 28.88
CA TYR A 302 -5.56 10.99 28.66
C TYR A 302 -5.32 10.10 27.44
N GLN A 303 -4.17 10.25 26.82
CA GLN A 303 -3.68 9.35 25.78
C GLN A 303 -2.17 9.20 25.90
N VAL A 304 -1.70 7.95 25.94
CA VAL A 304 -0.27 7.63 25.90
C VAL A 304 0.14 7.40 24.46
N LYS A 305 1.24 7.99 24.03
CA LYS A 305 1.85 7.77 22.73
C LYS A 305 3.27 7.27 22.93
N VAL A 306 3.59 6.13 22.34
CA VAL A 306 4.94 5.59 22.34
C VAL A 306 5.53 5.68 20.94
N PHE A 307 6.80 6.04 20.89
CA PHE A 307 7.62 6.09 19.68
C PHE A 307 8.68 5.01 19.77
N ALA A 308 8.99 4.36 18.66
CA ALA A 308 10.17 3.52 18.51
C ALA A 308 11.08 4.13 17.44
N ILE A 309 12.38 4.08 17.68
CA ILE A 309 13.42 4.47 16.73
C ILE A 309 14.50 3.38 16.69
N ASN A 310 14.92 3.01 15.49
CA ASN A 310 16.01 2.07 15.29
C ASN A 310 17.36 2.80 15.10
N GLU A 311 18.43 2.04 14.87
CA GLU A 311 19.78 2.58 14.64
C GLU A 311 19.94 3.40 13.34
N ASN A 312 19.01 3.24 12.40
CA ASN A 312 18.96 3.97 11.13
C ASN A 312 18.06 5.21 11.20
N ASP A 313 17.71 5.65 12.42
CA ASP A 313 16.80 6.78 12.71
C ASP A 313 15.37 6.63 12.13
N PHE A 314 15.00 5.43 11.69
CA PHE A 314 13.64 5.14 11.26
C PHE A 314 12.72 5.06 12.47
N LYS A 315 11.70 5.90 12.42
CA LYS A 315 10.81 6.16 13.54
C LYS A 315 9.39 5.75 13.20
N VAL A 316 8.73 5.08 14.15
CA VAL A 316 7.29 4.83 14.11
C VAL A 316 6.65 5.22 15.45
N SER A 317 5.33 5.31 15.47
CA SER A 317 4.61 5.62 16.72
C SER A 317 3.24 5.00 16.76
N ILE A 318 2.79 4.65 17.96
CA ILE A 318 1.43 4.16 18.22
C ILE A 318 0.85 4.91 19.42
N LYS A 319 -0.46 5.17 19.38
CA LYS A 319 -1.22 5.81 20.45
C LYS A 319 -2.10 4.76 21.13
N SER A 320 -2.27 4.89 22.45
CA SER A 320 -3.28 4.16 23.20
C SER A 320 -4.69 4.62 22.82
N ASN A 321 -5.70 3.87 23.26
CA ASN A 321 -7.07 4.37 23.33
C ASN A 321 -7.13 5.59 24.27
N ILE A 322 -8.22 6.36 24.17
CA ILE A 322 -8.48 7.44 25.11
C ILE A 322 -8.83 6.82 26.46
N ILE A 323 -8.18 7.31 27.51
CA ILE A 323 -8.32 6.86 28.89
C ILE A 323 -9.10 7.96 29.62
N GLU A 324 -10.29 7.65 30.13
CA GLU A 324 -11.12 8.62 30.85
C GLU A 324 -10.90 8.48 32.36
N ILE A 325 -10.38 9.53 32.99
CA ILE A 325 -10.16 9.59 34.45
C ILE A 325 -11.31 10.34 35.09
N VAL A 326 -12.00 9.69 36.04
CA VAL A 326 -13.23 10.17 36.69
C VAL A 326 -13.13 10.29 38.20
#